data_AF-A0ABC8JDE1-F1
#
_entry.id   AF-A0ABC8JDE1-F1
#
_cell.length_a   1.000
_cell.length_b   1.000
_cell.length_c   1.000
_cell.angle_alpha   90.00
_cell.angle_beta   90.00
_cell.angle_gamma   90.00
#
_symmetry.space_group_name_H-M   'P 1'
#
loop_
_entity.id
_entity.type
_entity.pdbx_description
1 polymer ?
#
loop_
_entity_poly.entity_id
_entity_poly.type
_entity_poly.pdbx_seq_one_letter_code
_entity_poly.pdbx_strand_id
1 'polypeptide(L)'
;MKGGGGGGKRRWRFLVIGVLVLIILSTLVPLAFLLGLHNGFHSPGFVTVQPASPFDSFSRINATRNSQRDLSVRVHEVLHRFTPVIPKKSDINMVARDTNRTSTSHSKKRGVPVSPAIVAKSSPANKTKTEASYKGVQVNKVNASYKGVQGAIVSADETQRTCQLKYGSYCLWREENKEPLKDAKVKHMKDLLFVARAYYPSIAKMPSQSKLTRDMKQNIQEFERILSEGSADADLPTQVDKKFQKMEAVISKAKSFPVDCNNVDKKLRQILDLTEDEASFHMKQSVFLYQLAVQTMPKSLHCLSMRLTVEYFKSSTVEVEDTEKFSDPSLLHFVIISDNILASSVVINSTALHARESKNFVFHVLTDEQNYFAMKQWFIRNPCKQAAIQVLNIEKLELDNSAMKKLSLPAEFRVSFTSGDNLASQGNRTYYLSLFSQSHYLLPKIFRKLKKVVVLDHDVVVQRDLSPLWELDMKGKVNGAVKTCSVRLGQLKSLKKGSLVDANTCLWMSGLNVIDLTKWRELGVSETYLKFYKQQMSGGGESREAIALQATLLTFQDKVYALDDKWAVSGLGYDYYINTQAIKNAATLHYNGNMKPWLELGIPQYKNYWRKHLNREDRFLSDCNVNP
;
A
#
# COMPACT_ATOMS: atom_id res chain seq x y z
N MET A 1 54.65 -13.88 37.15
CA MET A 1 54.04 -12.61 36.72
C MET A 1 52.60 -12.86 36.31
N LYS A 2 51.69 -11.94 36.68
CA LYS A 2 50.23 -12.10 36.76
C LYS A 2 49.56 -12.41 35.41
N GLY A 3 48.71 -13.44 35.39
CA GLY A 3 47.73 -13.70 34.33
C GLY A 3 46.39 -13.02 34.65
N GLY A 4 45.89 -12.19 33.71
CA GLY A 4 44.62 -11.48 33.81
C GLY A 4 43.54 -12.14 32.96
N GLY A 5 42.74 -13.02 33.56
CA GLY A 5 41.49 -13.54 32.99
C GLY A 5 40.32 -12.66 33.42
N GLY A 6 39.69 -11.92 32.50
CA GLY A 6 38.61 -10.99 32.85
C GLY A 6 37.78 -10.42 31.69
N GLY A 7 37.59 -11.16 30.58
CA GLY A 7 36.84 -10.64 29.41
C GLY A 7 35.48 -11.30 29.11
N GLY A 8 35.28 -12.57 29.49
CA GLY A 8 34.17 -13.38 28.96
C GLY A 8 32.78 -13.10 29.57
N LYS A 9 32.70 -12.78 30.87
CA LYS A 9 31.40 -12.66 31.57
C LYS A 9 30.63 -11.36 31.26
N ARG A 10 31.30 -10.27 30.91
CA ARG A 10 30.63 -8.99 30.55
C ARG A 10 29.98 -9.06 29.17
N ARG A 11 30.65 -9.66 28.18
CA ARG A 11 30.22 -9.71 26.79
C ARG A 11 28.95 -10.55 26.59
N TRP A 12 28.76 -11.59 27.39
CA TRP A 12 27.54 -12.43 27.34
C TRP A 12 26.32 -11.75 27.98
N ARG A 13 26.51 -10.93 29.03
CA ARG A 13 25.42 -10.16 29.64
C ARG A 13 24.88 -9.08 28.70
N PHE A 14 25.73 -8.40 27.94
CA PHE A 14 25.29 -7.42 26.94
C PHE A 14 24.49 -8.05 25.79
N LEU A 15 24.84 -9.28 25.36
CA LEU A 15 24.08 -10.02 24.36
C LEU A 15 22.70 -10.45 24.88
N VAL A 16 22.62 -10.94 26.12
CA VAL A 16 21.35 -11.33 26.74
C VAL A 16 20.43 -10.11 26.94
N ILE A 17 20.98 -8.97 27.33
CA ILE A 17 20.24 -7.70 27.45
C ILE A 17 19.77 -7.23 26.07
N GLY A 18 20.61 -7.31 25.03
CA GLY A 18 20.23 -6.97 23.67
C GLY A 18 19.09 -7.82 23.12
N VAL A 19 19.10 -9.13 23.41
CA VAL A 19 18.02 -10.06 23.03
C VAL A 19 16.72 -9.74 23.79
N LEU A 20 16.79 -9.44 25.08
CA LEU A 20 15.61 -9.03 25.86
C LEU A 20 15.01 -7.72 25.36
N VAL A 21 15.84 -6.73 25.03
CA VAL A 21 15.39 -5.46 24.44
C VAL A 21 14.73 -5.69 23.08
N LEU A 22 15.29 -6.57 22.24
CA LEU A 22 14.69 -6.93 20.95
C LEU A 22 13.35 -7.66 21.10
N ILE A 23 13.20 -8.54 22.09
CA ILE A 23 11.93 -9.22 22.39
C ILE A 23 10.89 -8.23 22.93
N ILE A 24 11.30 -7.29 23.78
CA ILE A 24 10.41 -6.25 24.31
C ILE A 24 9.98 -5.31 23.20
N LEU A 25 10.88 -4.90 22.31
CA LEU A 25 10.53 -4.06 21.16
C LEU A 25 9.67 -4.81 20.13
N SER A 26 9.94 -6.09 19.87
CA SER A 26 9.13 -6.89 18.92
C SER A 26 7.72 -7.18 19.42
N THR A 27 7.47 -7.08 20.73
CA THR A 27 6.15 -7.27 21.34
C THR A 27 5.42 -5.96 21.62
N LEU A 28 6.11 -4.94 22.15
CA LEU A 28 5.50 -3.66 22.52
C LEU A 28 5.27 -2.73 21.34
N VAL A 29 6.10 -2.76 20.29
CA VAL A 29 5.91 -1.90 19.11
C VAL A 29 4.63 -2.27 18.35
N PRO A 30 4.33 -3.55 18.08
CA PRO A 30 3.03 -3.95 17.53
C PRO A 30 1.86 -3.63 18.47
N LEU A 31 2.05 -3.78 19.79
CA LEU A 31 0.98 -3.52 20.77
C LEU A 31 0.64 -2.02 20.88
N ALA A 32 1.64 -1.14 20.92
CA ALA A 32 1.45 0.30 20.90
C ALA A 32 0.79 0.78 19.59
N PHE A 33 1.04 0.08 18.49
CA PHE A 33 0.39 0.31 17.21
C PHE A 33 -1.07 -0.17 17.21
N LEU A 34 -1.35 -1.37 17.74
CA LEU A 34 -2.70 -1.92 17.90
C LEU A 34 -3.58 -1.06 18.82
N LEU A 35 -2.98 -0.41 19.83
CA LEU A 35 -3.67 0.47 20.76
C LEU A 35 -3.85 1.91 20.24
N GLY A 36 -3.46 2.19 18.99
CA GLY A 36 -3.70 3.49 18.35
C GLY A 36 -2.89 4.66 18.93
N LEU A 37 -1.80 4.39 19.66
CA LEU A 37 -0.94 5.42 20.25
C LEU A 37 -0.10 6.19 19.21
N HIS A 38 -0.19 5.84 17.93
CA HIS A 38 0.57 6.47 16.84
C HIS A 38 -0.34 7.09 15.78
N ASN A 39 -0.80 8.33 16.01
CA ASN A 39 -1.56 9.12 15.03
C ASN A 39 -0.68 9.78 13.94
N GLY A 40 0.54 9.30 13.68
CA GLY A 40 1.53 10.07 12.91
C GLY A 40 2.45 9.29 11.97
N PHE A 41 2.03 8.16 11.36
CA PHE A 41 2.82 7.60 10.26
C PHE A 41 2.41 8.28 8.95
N HIS A 42 3.16 9.32 8.58
CA HIS A 42 3.15 9.82 7.20
C HIS A 42 3.95 8.83 6.34
N SER A 43 3.24 8.05 5.53
CA SER A 43 3.83 7.13 4.55
C SER A 43 4.53 7.95 3.45
N PRO A 44 5.83 7.75 3.18
CA PRO A 44 6.49 8.37 2.05
C PRO A 44 5.99 7.67 0.77
N GLY A 45 5.30 8.41 -0.09
CA GLY A 45 5.01 7.94 -1.46
C GLY A 45 3.56 8.03 -1.95
N PHE A 46 2.56 8.34 -1.12
CA PHE A 46 1.18 8.50 -1.62
C PHE A 46 0.43 9.60 -0.88
N VAL A 47 0.00 10.62 -1.62
CA VAL A 47 -0.84 11.72 -1.12
C VAL A 47 -2.17 11.73 -1.84
N THR A 48 -3.23 11.95 -1.06
CA THR A 48 -4.60 12.11 -1.57
C THR A 48 -4.82 13.57 -1.89
N VAL A 49 -4.99 13.91 -3.16
CA VAL A 49 -5.49 15.25 -3.53
C VAL A 49 -7.00 15.10 -3.69
N GLN A 50 -7.75 15.44 -2.63
CA GLN A 50 -9.21 15.60 -2.74
C GLN A 50 -9.51 17.02 -3.26
N PRO A 51 -10.31 17.17 -4.32
CA PRO A 51 -11.05 18.41 -4.56
C PRO A 51 -11.96 18.65 -3.36
N ALA A 52 -11.88 19.82 -2.72
CA ALA A 52 -12.75 20.15 -1.61
C ALA A 52 -14.22 20.07 -2.07
N SER A 53 -14.96 19.11 -1.53
CA SER A 53 -16.43 19.13 -1.50
C SER A 53 -16.87 19.54 -0.09
N PRO A 54 -17.95 20.32 0.05
CA PRO A 54 -18.53 20.63 1.36
C PRO A 54 -19.38 19.42 1.78
N PHE A 55 -18.73 18.36 2.26
CA PHE A 55 -19.43 17.35 3.05
C PHE A 55 -18.83 17.37 4.43
N ASP A 56 -19.66 17.85 5.37
CA ASP A 56 -19.42 17.80 6.79
C ASP A 56 -18.87 16.44 7.17
N SER A 57 -17.68 16.46 7.76
CA SER A 57 -17.29 15.40 8.67
C SER A 57 -18.45 15.26 9.65
N PHE A 58 -18.99 14.05 9.81
CA PHE A 58 -19.85 13.73 10.96
C PHE A 58 -19.01 13.83 12.25
N SER A 59 -18.71 15.05 12.64
CA SER A 59 -18.35 15.45 13.99
C SER A 59 -19.65 15.93 14.62
N ARG A 60 -20.23 15.12 15.50
CA ARG A 60 -21.29 15.63 16.38
C ARG A 60 -20.74 16.78 17.21
N ILE A 61 -21.61 17.76 17.35
CA ILE A 61 -21.44 19.14 17.77
C ILE A 61 -21.24 19.29 19.29
N ASN A 62 -20.48 20.33 19.64
CA ASN A 62 -20.36 21.09 20.91
C ASN A 62 -19.47 20.56 22.06
N ALA A 63 -18.27 21.16 22.18
CA ALA A 63 -17.95 22.04 23.32
C ALA A 63 -16.69 22.90 23.05
N THR A 64 -16.89 24.22 23.07
CA THR A 64 -15.95 25.31 23.44
C THR A 64 -14.58 25.44 22.75
N ARG A 65 -14.48 26.50 21.91
CA ARG A 65 -13.26 27.24 21.62
C ARG A 65 -12.68 27.84 22.91
N ASN A 66 -11.53 27.34 23.33
CA ASN A 66 -10.40 28.03 23.98
C ASN A 66 -9.65 27.02 24.86
N SER A 67 -8.38 26.75 24.54
CA SER A 67 -7.27 26.47 25.47
C SER A 67 -6.32 25.40 24.92
N GLN A 68 -5.34 25.81 24.12
CA GLN A 68 -4.17 24.97 23.80
C GLN A 68 -3.10 25.02 24.92
N ARG A 69 -3.44 25.57 26.09
CA ARG A 69 -2.56 25.67 27.27
C ARG A 69 -2.97 24.82 28.48
N ASP A 70 -4.17 24.21 28.48
CA ASP A 70 -4.68 23.53 29.68
C ASP A 70 -4.57 21.98 29.65
N LEU A 71 -4.07 21.42 28.54
CA LEU A 71 -3.91 19.97 28.37
C LEU A 71 -2.66 19.42 29.10
N SER A 72 -1.68 20.27 29.39
CA SER A 72 -0.44 19.88 30.07
C SER A 72 -0.65 19.63 31.58
N VAL A 73 -1.52 20.42 32.23
CA VAL A 73 -1.73 20.36 33.68
C VAL A 73 -2.62 19.16 34.07
N ARG A 74 -3.64 18.83 33.27
CA ARG A 74 -4.52 17.67 33.52
C ARG A 74 -3.85 16.31 33.32
N VAL A 75 -2.85 16.21 32.43
CA VAL A 75 -2.12 14.95 32.23
C VAL A 75 -1.24 14.64 33.45
N HIS A 76 -0.71 15.67 34.12
CA HIS A 76 0.13 15.48 35.30
C HIS A 76 -0.67 15.08 36.56
N GLU A 77 -1.93 15.50 36.66
CA GLU A 77 -2.84 15.15 37.77
C GLU A 77 -3.42 13.73 37.64
N VAL A 78 -3.64 13.25 36.41
CA VAL A 78 -4.11 11.87 36.14
C VAL A 78 -2.99 10.84 36.40
N LEU A 79 -1.73 11.18 36.12
CA LEU A 79 -0.58 10.31 36.40
C LEU A 79 -0.35 10.05 37.89
N HIS A 80 -0.79 10.95 38.79
CA HIS A 80 -0.61 10.80 40.23
C HIS A 80 -1.70 9.95 40.92
N ARG A 81 -2.81 9.64 40.22
CA ARG A 81 -3.91 8.79 40.72
C ARG A 81 -3.78 7.30 40.37
N PHE A 82 -2.76 6.90 39.62
CA PHE A 82 -2.56 5.51 39.18
C PHE A 82 -1.19 4.91 39.59
N THR A 83 -0.69 5.25 40.78
CA THR A 83 0.38 4.46 41.42
C THR A 83 -0.25 3.28 42.18
N PRO A 84 0.15 2.03 41.92
CA PRO A 84 -0.26 0.89 42.74
C PRO A 84 0.40 0.97 44.12
N VAL A 85 -0.41 0.85 45.17
CA VAL A 85 0.04 0.67 46.55
C VAL A 85 0.69 -0.72 46.68
N ILE A 86 1.99 -0.74 46.94
CA ILE A 86 2.73 -1.96 47.28
C ILE A 86 2.49 -2.28 48.78
N PRO A 87 2.15 -3.52 49.17
CA PRO A 87 2.00 -3.87 50.57
C PRO A 87 3.36 -3.83 51.31
N LYS A 88 3.37 -3.25 52.51
CA LYS A 88 4.52 -3.23 53.42
C LYS A 88 4.95 -4.67 53.76
N LYS A 89 6.24 -4.95 53.62
CA LYS A 89 6.91 -6.11 54.23
C LYS A 89 6.91 -5.93 55.76
N SER A 90 6.47 -6.95 56.47
CA SER A 90 6.74 -7.14 57.90
C SER A 90 8.10 -7.82 58.07
N ASP A 91 8.90 -7.28 59.00
CA ASP A 91 10.21 -7.75 59.41
C ASP A 91 10.19 -9.16 59.98
N ILE A 92 11.11 -10.02 59.55
CA ILE A 92 11.77 -11.03 60.40
C ILE A 92 13.24 -11.13 59.97
N ASN A 93 14.14 -10.77 60.89
CA ASN A 93 15.58 -10.99 60.82
C ASN A 93 15.97 -12.33 61.48
N MET A 94 17.19 -12.77 61.14
CA MET A 94 18.10 -13.74 61.80
C MET A 94 18.18 -15.12 61.13
N VAL A 95 19.27 -15.50 60.43
CA VAL A 95 20.71 -15.70 60.78
C VAL A 95 21.04 -17.21 60.66
N ALA A 96 22.26 -17.47 60.15
CA ALA A 96 23.09 -18.68 60.27
C ALA A 96 23.09 -19.75 59.14
N ARG A 97 24.23 -19.73 58.42
CA ARG A 97 25.23 -20.81 58.24
C ARG A 97 24.88 -22.14 57.56
N ASP A 98 25.66 -22.34 56.49
CA ASP A 98 26.56 -23.46 56.20
C ASP A 98 26.07 -24.87 55.76
N THR A 99 26.88 -25.33 54.80
CA THR A 99 27.35 -26.69 54.49
C THR A 99 26.49 -27.69 53.71
N ASN A 100 27.13 -28.14 52.61
CA ASN A 100 27.25 -29.53 52.13
C ASN A 100 25.99 -30.19 51.54
N ARG A 101 26.04 -31.17 50.65
CA ARG A 101 27.00 -31.74 49.69
C ARG A 101 26.17 -32.84 48.99
N THR A 102 26.35 -33.03 47.68
CA THR A 102 26.13 -34.30 46.92
C THR A 102 24.81 -35.07 47.04
N SER A 103 24.14 -35.32 45.91
CA SER A 103 24.04 -36.68 45.35
C SER A 103 23.43 -36.70 43.94
N THR A 104 24.06 -37.54 43.12
CA THR A 104 23.74 -37.98 41.76
C THR A 104 22.59 -39.01 41.73
N SER A 105 21.78 -39.04 40.66
CA SER A 105 21.54 -40.27 39.88
C SER A 105 20.71 -40.04 38.61
N HIS A 106 20.91 -40.95 37.64
CA HIS A 106 20.45 -40.97 36.26
C HIS A 106 18.96 -41.34 36.04
N SER A 107 18.34 -40.85 34.97
CA SER A 107 18.05 -41.63 33.73
C SER A 107 16.77 -41.21 32.94
N LYS A 108 16.97 -41.10 31.62
CA LYS A 108 16.13 -41.47 30.45
C LYS A 108 14.69 -40.90 30.24
N LYS A 109 14.61 -40.16 29.12
CA LYS A 109 13.69 -40.27 27.95
C LYS A 109 12.16 -40.11 28.14
N ARG A 110 11.60 -39.06 27.51
CA ARG A 110 10.60 -39.17 26.42
C ARG A 110 10.39 -37.83 25.72
N GLY A 111 10.67 -37.78 24.41
CA GLY A 111 10.26 -36.69 23.52
C GLY A 111 8.87 -36.97 22.98
N VAL A 112 8.12 -35.89 22.71
CA VAL A 112 6.82 -35.90 22.02
C VAL A 112 6.95 -35.02 20.77
N PRO A 113 6.34 -35.37 19.62
CA PRO A 113 6.64 -34.78 18.32
C PRO A 113 5.99 -33.40 18.17
N VAL A 114 6.69 -32.49 17.48
CA VAL A 114 6.11 -31.26 16.93
C VAL A 114 5.59 -31.60 15.53
N SER A 115 4.28 -31.46 15.31
CA SER A 115 3.65 -31.62 14.00
C SER A 115 4.20 -30.60 13.00
N PRO A 116 4.42 -30.98 11.73
CA PRO A 116 4.86 -30.05 10.71
C PRO A 116 3.79 -29.00 10.46
N ALA A 117 4.22 -27.74 10.36
CA ALA A 117 3.43 -26.61 9.93
C ALA A 117 2.61 -26.99 8.69
N ILE A 118 1.29 -26.74 8.76
CA ILE A 118 0.40 -26.81 7.61
C ILE A 118 0.84 -25.70 6.66
N VAL A 119 1.67 -26.09 5.71
CA VAL A 119 1.91 -25.36 4.47
C VAL A 119 0.57 -25.35 3.74
N ALA A 120 -0.10 -24.19 3.70
CA ALA A 120 -1.21 -23.98 2.80
C ALA A 120 -0.68 -24.15 1.36
N LYS A 121 -0.98 -25.30 0.75
CA LYS A 121 -0.74 -25.53 -0.67
C LYS A 121 -1.66 -24.60 -1.46
N SER A 122 -1.10 -23.89 -2.42
CA SER A 122 -1.83 -23.17 -3.45
C SER A 122 -2.75 -24.14 -4.20
N SER A 123 -4.05 -23.87 -4.19
CA SER A 123 -5.00 -24.58 -5.07
C SER A 123 -5.00 -23.95 -6.47
N PRO A 124 -5.09 -24.74 -7.53
CA PRO A 124 -5.09 -24.26 -8.90
C PRO A 124 -6.38 -23.49 -9.21
N ALA A 125 -6.23 -22.36 -9.88
CA ALA A 125 -7.33 -21.49 -10.30
C ALA A 125 -8.15 -22.15 -11.42
N ASN A 126 -9.27 -22.78 -11.06
CA ASN A 126 -10.41 -23.00 -11.95
C ASN A 126 -11.55 -22.09 -11.51
N LYS A 127 -11.50 -20.81 -11.93
CA LYS A 127 -12.68 -19.93 -11.90
C LYS A 127 -13.39 -20.07 -13.25
N THR A 128 -14.56 -20.70 -13.23
CA THR A 128 -15.52 -20.65 -14.33
C THR A 128 -15.89 -19.18 -14.60
N LYS A 129 -15.72 -18.76 -15.85
CA LYS A 129 -16.09 -17.42 -16.32
C LYS A 129 -17.59 -17.25 -16.22
N THR A 130 -18.06 -16.29 -15.43
CA THR A 130 -19.40 -15.71 -15.58
C THR A 130 -19.23 -14.39 -16.33
N GLU A 131 -19.57 -14.38 -17.62
CA GLU A 131 -19.67 -13.16 -18.41
C GLU A 131 -20.84 -12.31 -17.89
N ALA A 132 -20.55 -11.24 -17.16
CA ALA A 132 -21.53 -10.20 -16.89
C ALA A 132 -21.45 -9.16 -18.01
N SER A 133 -22.31 -9.33 -19.02
CA SER A 133 -22.56 -8.33 -20.06
C SER A 133 -23.33 -7.15 -19.46
N TYR A 134 -22.67 -6.02 -19.24
CA TYR A 134 -23.35 -4.75 -18.96
C TYR A 134 -23.74 -4.10 -20.29
N LYS A 135 -24.98 -4.35 -20.74
CA LYS A 135 -25.65 -3.50 -21.73
C LYS A 135 -26.23 -2.29 -21.00
N GLY A 136 -25.92 -1.08 -21.50
CA GLY A 136 -26.42 0.18 -20.97
C GLY A 136 -27.95 0.25 -21.01
N VAL A 137 -28.55 0.73 -19.91
CA VAL A 137 -29.99 0.92 -19.79
C VAL A 137 -30.31 2.42 -19.93
N GLN A 138 -31.17 2.73 -20.91
CA GLN A 138 -31.79 4.03 -21.07
C GLN A 138 -32.77 4.33 -19.93
N VAL A 139 -32.72 5.56 -19.43
CA VAL A 139 -33.57 6.07 -18.35
C VAL A 139 -34.88 6.58 -18.95
N ASN A 140 -35.99 5.90 -18.69
CA ASN A 140 -37.33 6.47 -18.85
C ASN A 140 -37.85 6.97 -17.49
N LYS A 141 -38.11 8.28 -17.42
CA LYS A 141 -38.79 8.97 -16.32
C LYS A 141 -40.21 8.45 -16.14
N VAL A 142 -40.58 8.08 -14.92
CA VAL A 142 -41.96 8.17 -14.45
C VAL A 142 -41.97 8.78 -13.05
N ASN A 143 -42.72 9.88 -12.90
CA ASN A 143 -42.96 10.57 -11.64
C ASN A 143 -43.89 9.72 -10.73
N ALA A 144 -43.55 9.59 -9.46
CA ALA A 144 -44.54 9.36 -8.41
C ALA A 144 -44.05 9.94 -7.07
N SER A 145 -44.75 10.97 -6.63
CA SER A 145 -44.65 11.62 -5.32
C SER A 145 -45.23 10.71 -4.24
N TYR A 146 -44.50 10.43 -3.16
CA TYR A 146 -45.06 10.26 -1.81
C TYR A 146 -44.01 10.58 -0.75
N LYS A 147 -44.31 11.57 0.10
CA LYS A 147 -43.58 11.91 1.33
C LYS A 147 -43.93 10.90 2.42
N GLY A 148 -42.91 10.31 3.04
CA GLY A 148 -43.03 9.49 4.25
C GLY A 148 -41.65 9.16 4.80
N VAL A 149 -41.40 9.54 6.05
CA VAL A 149 -40.12 9.41 6.74
C VAL A 149 -39.74 7.93 6.88
N GLN A 150 -38.71 7.50 6.16
CA GLN A 150 -38.01 6.24 6.40
C GLN A 150 -36.51 6.51 6.26
N GLY A 151 -35.74 6.27 7.32
CA GLY A 151 -34.29 6.33 7.28
C GLY A 151 -33.79 5.40 6.17
N ALA A 152 -33.14 5.99 5.17
CA ALA A 152 -32.68 5.29 4.00
C ALA A 152 -31.71 4.18 4.42
N ILE A 153 -32.00 2.95 3.99
CA ILE A 153 -31.01 1.89 3.84
C ILE A 153 -29.97 2.46 2.88
N VAL A 154 -28.83 2.91 3.42
CA VAL A 154 -27.70 3.39 2.62
C VAL A 154 -27.38 2.27 1.63
N SER A 155 -27.59 2.55 0.34
CA SER A 155 -27.40 1.53 -0.69
C SER A 155 -25.94 1.04 -0.64
N ALA A 156 -25.70 -0.25 -0.89
CA ALA A 156 -24.34 -0.81 -0.97
C ALA A 156 -23.44 -0.04 -1.96
N ASP A 157 -24.06 0.62 -2.94
CA ASP A 157 -23.41 1.48 -3.92
C ASP A 157 -22.83 2.78 -3.30
N GLU A 158 -23.51 3.40 -2.31
CA GLU A 158 -22.99 4.57 -1.59
C GLU A 158 -21.81 4.25 -0.67
N THR A 159 -21.81 3.07 -0.03
CA THR A 159 -20.70 2.61 0.82
C THR A 159 -19.46 2.18 0.01
N GLN A 160 -19.67 1.61 -1.18
CA GLN A 160 -18.59 1.30 -2.13
C GLN A 160 -17.93 2.58 -2.67
N ARG A 161 -18.74 3.56 -3.07
CA ARG A 161 -18.28 4.87 -3.55
C ARG A 161 -17.44 5.63 -2.52
N THR A 162 -17.90 5.68 -1.27
CA THR A 162 -17.16 6.33 -0.17
C THR A 162 -15.86 5.61 0.17
N CYS A 163 -15.83 4.28 0.04
CA CYS A 163 -14.60 3.50 0.23
C CYS A 163 -13.52 3.94 -0.76
N GLN A 164 -13.82 3.94 -2.07
CA GLN A 164 -12.80 4.20 -3.10
C GLN A 164 -12.18 5.60 -2.98
N LEU A 165 -12.97 6.60 -2.57
CA LEU A 165 -12.51 7.95 -2.27
C LEU A 165 -11.56 7.99 -1.06
N LYS A 166 -11.84 7.18 -0.04
CA LYS A 166 -11.08 7.16 1.21
C LYS A 166 -9.81 6.31 1.11
N TYR A 167 -9.94 5.11 0.56
CA TYR A 167 -8.94 4.05 0.61
C TYR A 167 -8.38 3.64 -0.77
N GLY A 168 -8.89 4.18 -1.88
CA GLY A 168 -8.31 4.00 -3.21
C GLY A 168 -8.35 2.56 -3.70
N SER A 169 -7.23 2.08 -4.24
CA SER A 169 -7.08 0.75 -4.83
C SER A 169 -7.43 -0.41 -3.90
N TYR A 170 -7.34 -0.22 -2.58
CA TYR A 170 -7.77 -1.22 -1.61
C TYR A 170 -9.24 -1.63 -1.80
N CYS A 171 -10.14 -0.69 -2.09
CA CYS A 171 -11.56 -1.01 -2.21
C CYS A 171 -11.85 -1.88 -3.43
N LEU A 172 -11.21 -1.55 -4.56
CA LEU A 172 -11.25 -2.35 -5.78
C LEU A 172 -10.68 -3.75 -5.53
N TRP A 173 -9.50 -3.82 -4.90
CA TRP A 173 -8.89 -5.09 -4.54
C TRP A 173 -9.80 -5.94 -3.64
N ARG A 174 -10.37 -5.34 -2.59
CA ARG A 174 -11.27 -6.02 -1.65
C ARG A 174 -12.51 -6.57 -2.34
N GLU A 175 -13.08 -5.84 -3.29
CA GLU A 175 -14.26 -6.28 -4.04
C GLU A 175 -13.94 -7.47 -4.95
N GLU A 176 -12.87 -7.37 -5.72
CA GLU A 176 -12.43 -8.43 -6.65
C GLU A 176 -11.91 -9.68 -5.93
N ASN A 177 -11.44 -9.54 -4.70
CA ASN A 177 -10.92 -10.62 -3.86
C ASN A 177 -11.85 -10.97 -2.69
N LYS A 178 -13.12 -10.54 -2.74
CA LYS A 178 -14.09 -10.88 -1.70
C LYS A 178 -14.43 -12.37 -1.79
N GLU A 179 -14.01 -13.12 -0.78
CA GLU A 179 -14.43 -14.51 -0.63
C GLU A 179 -15.78 -14.58 0.11
N PRO A 180 -16.75 -15.37 -0.38
CA PRO A 180 -18.00 -15.58 0.34
C PRO A 180 -17.73 -16.39 1.59
N LEU A 181 -17.85 -15.75 2.75
CA LEU A 181 -17.79 -16.43 4.04
C LEU A 181 -19.04 -17.31 4.22
N LYS A 182 -18.83 -18.57 4.60
CA LYS A 182 -19.90 -19.49 5.02
C LYS A 182 -20.17 -19.26 6.51
N ASP A 183 -20.86 -18.18 6.81
CA ASP A 183 -21.05 -17.64 8.17
C ASP A 183 -22.53 -17.38 8.51
N ALA A 184 -23.46 -18.11 7.88
CA ALA A 184 -24.90 -17.90 8.05
C ALA A 184 -25.35 -18.22 9.48
N LYS A 185 -24.88 -19.33 10.05
CA LYS A 185 -25.15 -19.68 11.45
C LYS A 185 -24.46 -18.70 12.38
N VAL A 186 -23.21 -18.31 12.11
CA VAL A 186 -22.49 -17.30 12.91
C VAL A 186 -23.24 -15.97 12.95
N LYS A 187 -23.76 -15.50 11.80
CA LYS A 187 -24.60 -14.28 11.71
C LYS A 187 -25.88 -14.41 12.52
N HIS A 188 -26.62 -15.51 12.37
CA HIS A 188 -27.82 -15.77 13.19
C HIS A 188 -27.49 -15.76 14.69
N MET A 189 -26.33 -16.31 15.07
CA MET A 189 -25.88 -16.33 16.47
C MET A 189 -25.59 -14.92 17.00
N LYS A 190 -24.96 -14.06 16.17
CA LYS A 190 -24.73 -12.64 16.50
C LYS A 190 -26.05 -11.89 16.65
N ASP A 191 -27.02 -12.10 15.76
CA ASP A 191 -28.32 -11.44 15.81
C ASP A 191 -29.07 -11.78 17.11
N LEU A 192 -29.12 -13.07 17.48
CA LEU A 192 -29.71 -13.49 18.76
C LEU A 192 -28.95 -12.91 19.96
N LEU A 193 -27.62 -12.87 19.92
CA LEU A 193 -26.81 -12.26 20.97
C LEU A 193 -27.13 -10.77 21.14
N PHE A 194 -27.32 -10.02 20.05
CA PHE A 194 -27.68 -8.61 20.09
C PHE A 194 -29.06 -8.39 20.70
N VAL A 195 -30.05 -9.21 20.30
CA VAL A 195 -31.39 -9.17 20.91
C VAL A 195 -31.33 -9.50 22.39
N ALA A 196 -30.60 -10.55 22.79
CA ALA A 196 -30.44 -10.91 24.20
C ALA A 196 -29.79 -9.78 25.00
N ARG A 197 -28.69 -9.19 24.52
CA ARG A 197 -28.03 -8.05 25.19
C ARG A 197 -28.94 -6.83 25.33
N ALA A 198 -29.87 -6.62 24.40
CA ALA A 198 -30.81 -5.51 24.46
C ALA A 198 -31.89 -5.69 25.53
N TYR A 199 -32.43 -6.90 25.69
CA TYR A 199 -33.47 -7.20 26.69
C TYR A 199 -32.91 -7.42 28.10
N TYR A 200 -31.67 -7.93 28.21
CA TYR A 200 -31.08 -8.33 29.49
C TYR A 200 -31.13 -7.25 30.60
N PRO A 201 -30.77 -5.98 30.35
CA PRO A 201 -30.81 -4.94 31.39
C PRO A 201 -32.22 -4.68 31.94
N SER A 202 -33.26 -4.83 31.13
CA SER A 202 -34.66 -4.62 31.55
C SER A 202 -35.14 -5.78 32.41
N ILE A 203 -34.82 -7.03 32.02
CA ILE A 203 -35.17 -8.23 32.79
C ILE A 203 -34.40 -8.28 34.11
N ALA A 204 -33.11 -7.92 34.10
CA ALA A 204 -32.26 -7.93 35.29
C ALA A 204 -32.73 -6.96 36.40
N LYS A 205 -33.52 -5.93 36.05
CA LYS A 205 -34.12 -5.00 37.01
C LYS A 205 -35.36 -5.57 37.70
N MET A 206 -35.91 -6.70 37.26
CA MET A 206 -37.09 -7.33 37.83
C MET A 206 -36.68 -8.38 38.88
N PRO A 207 -36.83 -8.12 40.19
CA PRO A 207 -36.35 -9.05 41.23
C PRO A 207 -37.05 -10.41 41.17
N SER A 208 -38.31 -10.44 40.74
CA SER A 208 -39.10 -11.66 40.56
C SER A 208 -38.59 -12.57 39.44
N GLN A 209 -37.70 -12.09 38.57
CA GLN A 209 -37.16 -12.83 37.42
C GLN A 209 -35.67 -13.16 37.57
N SER A 210 -35.21 -13.42 38.80
CA SER A 210 -33.82 -13.78 39.10
C SER A 210 -33.34 -15.02 38.33
N LYS A 211 -34.20 -16.05 38.19
CA LYS A 211 -33.90 -17.25 37.39
C LYS A 211 -33.68 -16.92 35.92
N LEU A 212 -34.60 -16.18 35.30
CA LEU A 212 -34.50 -15.79 33.90
C LEU A 212 -33.28 -14.91 33.64
N THR A 213 -32.98 -13.98 34.54
CA THR A 213 -31.78 -13.13 34.47
C THR A 213 -30.50 -13.97 34.46
N ARG A 214 -30.41 -14.98 35.35
CA ARG A 214 -29.26 -15.89 35.39
C ARG A 214 -29.15 -16.72 34.11
N ASP A 215 -30.25 -17.29 33.65
CA ASP A 215 -30.28 -18.11 32.44
C ASP A 215 -29.86 -17.29 31.21
N MET A 216 -30.34 -16.04 31.09
CA MET A 216 -30.00 -15.12 30.01
C MET A 216 -28.53 -14.70 30.05
N LYS A 217 -28.00 -14.37 31.22
CA LYS A 217 -26.57 -14.08 31.39
C LYS A 217 -25.70 -15.25 30.95
N GLN A 218 -26.06 -16.47 31.34
CA GLN A 218 -25.31 -17.67 30.99
C GLN A 218 -25.31 -17.93 29.47
N ASN A 219 -26.46 -17.79 28.81
CA ASN A 219 -26.55 -17.95 27.36
C ASN A 219 -25.76 -16.86 26.61
N ILE A 220 -25.80 -15.61 27.09
CA ILE A 220 -25.00 -14.49 26.52
C ILE A 220 -23.50 -14.82 26.60
N GLN A 221 -23.01 -15.19 27.78
CA GLN A 221 -21.60 -15.53 27.99
C GLN A 221 -21.16 -16.74 27.16
N GLU A 222 -22.05 -17.72 27.01
CA GLU A 222 -21.78 -18.89 26.18
C GLU A 222 -21.66 -18.54 24.70
N PHE A 223 -22.56 -17.70 24.16
CA PHE A 223 -22.50 -17.22 22.78
C PHE A 223 -21.24 -16.36 22.55
N GLU A 224 -20.92 -15.47 23.48
CA GLU A 224 -19.70 -14.64 23.44
C GLU A 224 -18.43 -15.50 23.36
N ARG A 225 -18.34 -16.57 24.18
CA ARG A 225 -17.20 -17.49 24.13
C ARG A 225 -17.09 -18.18 22.77
N ILE A 226 -18.19 -18.69 22.23
CA ILE A 226 -18.17 -19.37 20.93
C ILE A 226 -17.76 -18.39 19.81
N LEU A 227 -18.31 -17.18 19.82
CA LEU A 227 -17.96 -16.14 18.82
C LEU A 227 -16.53 -15.62 18.96
N SER A 228 -15.89 -15.78 20.13
CA SER A 228 -14.48 -15.43 20.31
C SER A 228 -13.51 -16.45 19.70
N GLU A 229 -13.98 -17.69 19.47
CA GLU A 229 -13.16 -18.81 18.99
C GLU A 229 -13.40 -19.12 17.50
N GLY A 230 -14.54 -18.71 16.93
CA GLY A 230 -14.95 -19.05 15.56
C GLY A 230 -15.56 -17.90 14.79
N SER A 231 -15.26 -17.83 13.50
CA SER A 231 -15.72 -16.77 12.59
C SER A 231 -16.51 -17.31 11.39
N ALA A 232 -16.43 -18.61 11.11
CA ALA A 232 -17.22 -19.31 10.10
C ALA A 232 -18.09 -20.42 10.72
N ASP A 233 -19.10 -20.87 9.98
CA ASP A 233 -20.02 -21.91 10.43
C ASP A 233 -19.32 -23.24 10.72
N ALA A 234 -18.21 -23.51 10.02
CA ALA A 234 -17.37 -24.69 10.23
C ALA A 234 -16.62 -24.67 11.57
N ASP A 235 -16.44 -23.49 12.18
CA ASP A 235 -15.77 -23.32 13.47
C ASP A 235 -16.73 -23.57 14.64
N LEU A 236 -18.04 -23.66 14.37
CA LEU A 236 -19.04 -23.79 15.42
C LEU A 236 -19.04 -25.19 16.06
N PRO A 237 -19.30 -25.30 17.38
CA PRO A 237 -19.38 -26.59 18.06
C PRO A 237 -20.46 -27.51 17.50
N THR A 238 -20.23 -28.82 17.55
CA THR A 238 -21.15 -29.85 17.02
C THR A 238 -22.56 -29.84 17.61
N GLN A 239 -22.76 -29.25 18.80
CA GLN A 239 -24.08 -29.11 19.44
C GLN A 239 -24.60 -27.66 19.45
N VAL A 240 -24.16 -26.82 18.52
CA VAL A 240 -24.55 -25.39 18.48
C VAL A 240 -26.06 -25.21 18.31
N ASP A 241 -26.75 -26.09 17.58
CA ASP A 241 -28.21 -25.99 17.35
C ASP A 241 -29.02 -26.09 18.66
N LYS A 242 -28.57 -26.88 19.63
CA LYS A 242 -29.18 -26.92 20.98
C LYS A 242 -28.99 -25.60 21.74
N LYS A 243 -27.90 -24.88 21.48
CA LYS A 243 -27.61 -23.58 22.11
C LYS A 243 -28.46 -22.47 21.47
N PHE A 244 -28.67 -22.52 20.16
CA PHE A 244 -29.64 -21.66 19.46
C PHE A 244 -31.03 -21.76 20.08
N GLN A 245 -31.57 -22.97 20.20
CA GLN A 245 -32.88 -23.20 20.79
C GLN A 245 -33.00 -22.65 22.22
N LYS A 246 -31.95 -22.83 23.04
CA LYS A 246 -31.91 -22.30 24.41
C LYS A 246 -31.94 -20.77 24.42
N MET A 247 -31.12 -20.12 23.60
CA MET A 247 -31.09 -18.65 23.50
C MET A 247 -32.43 -18.11 23.00
N GLU A 248 -33.01 -18.69 21.96
CA GLU A 248 -34.31 -18.30 21.39
C GLU A 248 -35.44 -18.45 22.41
N ALA A 249 -35.46 -19.54 23.19
CA ALA A 249 -36.43 -19.74 24.25
C ALA A 249 -36.31 -18.67 25.36
N VAL A 250 -35.08 -18.35 25.77
CA VAL A 250 -34.82 -17.29 26.77
C VAL A 250 -35.22 -15.92 26.25
N ILE A 251 -34.89 -15.59 25.00
CA ILE A 251 -35.30 -14.34 24.35
C ILE A 251 -36.83 -14.26 24.24
N SER A 252 -37.50 -15.33 23.84
CA SER A 252 -38.96 -15.37 23.71
C SER A 252 -39.63 -15.15 25.07
N LYS A 253 -39.11 -15.77 26.12
CA LYS A 253 -39.55 -15.55 27.50
C LYS A 253 -39.25 -14.14 27.99
N ALA A 254 -38.13 -13.54 27.61
CA ALA A 254 -37.84 -12.14 27.94
C ALA A 254 -38.83 -11.18 27.24
N LYS A 255 -39.19 -11.45 25.99
CA LYS A 255 -40.16 -10.67 25.20
C LYS A 255 -41.58 -10.70 25.75
N SER A 256 -41.97 -11.73 26.50
CA SER A 256 -43.32 -11.82 27.08
C SER A 256 -43.53 -10.93 28.32
N PHE A 257 -42.46 -10.34 28.88
CA PHE A 257 -42.59 -9.42 30.01
C PHE A 257 -42.78 -7.98 29.54
N PRO A 258 -43.52 -7.15 30.30
CA PRO A 258 -43.66 -5.73 30.02
C PRO A 258 -42.31 -5.03 30.25
N VAL A 259 -41.59 -4.77 29.17
CA VAL A 259 -40.33 -4.02 29.18
C VAL A 259 -40.53 -2.65 28.51
N ASP A 260 -39.89 -1.62 29.05
CA ASP A 260 -39.84 -0.31 28.41
C ASP A 260 -39.05 -0.40 27.10
N CYS A 261 -39.74 -0.26 25.99
CA CYS A 261 -39.18 -0.35 24.65
C CYS A 261 -38.08 0.69 24.40
N ASN A 262 -38.13 1.85 25.07
CA ASN A 262 -37.09 2.87 24.95
C ASN A 262 -35.73 2.38 25.48
N ASN A 263 -35.74 1.55 26.54
CA ASN A 263 -34.50 0.97 27.06
C ASN A 263 -33.91 -0.07 26.11
N VAL A 264 -34.76 -0.86 25.46
CA VAL A 264 -34.33 -1.87 24.47
C VAL A 264 -33.81 -1.19 23.20
N ASP A 265 -34.53 -0.19 22.66
CA ASP A 265 -34.08 0.62 21.51
C ASP A 265 -32.74 1.30 21.80
N LYS A 266 -32.61 1.96 22.97
CA LYS A 266 -31.34 2.59 23.38
C LYS A 266 -30.19 1.57 23.43
N LYS A 267 -30.44 0.34 23.88
CA LYS A 267 -29.43 -0.71 23.91
C LYS A 267 -29.08 -1.22 22.52
N LEU A 268 -30.06 -1.40 21.64
CA LEU A 268 -29.81 -1.78 20.24
C LEU A 268 -29.00 -0.71 19.50
N ARG A 269 -29.31 0.57 19.69
CA ARG A 269 -28.50 1.68 19.14
C ARG A 269 -27.07 1.66 19.63
N GLN A 270 -26.86 1.44 20.94
CA GLN A 270 -25.51 1.29 21.50
C GLN A 270 -24.75 0.12 20.88
N ILE A 271 -25.42 -1.01 20.63
CA ILE A 271 -24.81 -2.17 19.97
C ILE A 271 -24.48 -1.84 18.52
N LEU A 272 -25.38 -1.18 17.79
CA LEU A 272 -25.14 -0.74 16.42
C LEU A 272 -23.90 0.15 16.34
N ASP A 273 -23.84 1.21 17.15
CA ASP A 273 -22.69 2.14 17.21
C ASP A 273 -21.38 1.37 17.47
N LEU A 274 -21.38 0.42 18.43
CA LEU A 274 -20.21 -0.43 18.73
C LEU A 274 -19.80 -1.32 17.55
N THR A 275 -20.77 -1.94 16.86
CA THR A 275 -20.49 -2.80 15.70
C THR A 275 -20.01 -2.02 14.48
N GLU A 276 -20.50 -0.80 14.29
CA GLU A 276 -20.01 0.12 13.25
C GLU A 276 -18.57 0.54 13.54
N ASP A 277 -18.25 0.85 14.80
CA ASP A 277 -16.88 1.17 15.22
C ASP A 277 -15.92 -0.01 15.03
N GLU A 278 -16.35 -1.24 15.38
CA GLU A 278 -15.58 -2.46 15.16
C GLU A 278 -15.32 -2.72 13.66
N ALA A 279 -16.36 -2.59 12.83
CA ALA A 279 -16.22 -2.73 11.38
C ALA A 279 -15.28 -1.66 10.80
N SER A 280 -15.39 -0.41 11.26
CA SER A 280 -14.52 0.70 10.89
C SER A 280 -13.06 0.45 11.31
N PHE A 281 -12.84 -0.09 12.50
CA PHE A 281 -11.53 -0.48 13.00
C PHE A 281 -10.88 -1.54 12.12
N HIS A 282 -11.58 -2.65 11.86
CA HIS A 282 -11.05 -3.72 11.00
C HIS A 282 -10.84 -3.24 9.57
N MET A 283 -11.70 -2.39 9.04
CA MET A 283 -11.50 -1.77 7.73
C MET A 283 -10.18 -0.99 7.67
N LYS A 284 -9.89 -0.14 8.67
CA LYS A 284 -8.63 0.61 8.75
C LYS A 284 -7.43 -0.31 8.86
N GLN A 285 -7.55 -1.40 9.65
CA GLN A 285 -6.50 -2.40 9.78
C GLN A 285 -6.22 -3.11 8.44
N SER A 286 -7.25 -3.53 7.71
CA SER A 286 -7.12 -4.16 6.39
C SER A 286 -6.49 -3.21 5.36
N VAL A 287 -6.88 -1.93 5.37
CA VAL A 287 -6.27 -0.90 4.52
C VAL A 287 -4.79 -0.74 4.83
N PHE A 288 -4.42 -0.70 6.11
CA PHE A 288 -3.03 -0.59 6.53
C PHE A 288 -2.20 -1.79 6.05
N LEU A 289 -2.72 -3.01 6.24
CA LEU A 289 -2.04 -4.23 5.78
C LEU A 289 -1.90 -4.26 4.25
N TYR A 290 -2.93 -3.81 3.53
CA TYR A 290 -2.87 -3.65 2.08
C TYR A 290 -1.76 -2.68 1.66
N GLN A 291 -1.69 -1.49 2.30
CA GLN A 291 -0.65 -0.50 2.03
C GLN A 291 0.75 -1.05 2.32
N LEU A 292 0.91 -1.76 3.44
CA LEU A 292 2.16 -2.41 3.78
C LEU A 292 2.57 -3.43 2.70
N ALA A 293 1.64 -4.26 2.25
CA ALA A 293 1.92 -5.30 1.26
C ALA A 293 2.27 -4.75 -0.14
N VAL A 294 1.76 -3.58 -0.53
CA VAL A 294 2.10 -2.96 -1.83
C VAL A 294 3.35 -2.09 -1.80
N GLN A 295 3.78 -1.63 -0.62
CA GLN A 295 4.95 -0.76 -0.46
C GLN A 295 6.22 -1.52 -0.03
N THR A 296 6.08 -2.69 0.57
CA THR A 296 7.23 -3.47 1.07
C THR A 296 7.77 -4.41 -0.01
N MET A 297 9.09 -4.63 0.02
CA MET A 297 9.74 -5.58 -0.87
C MET A 297 9.35 -7.02 -0.47
N PRO A 298 8.83 -7.84 -1.40
CA PRO A 298 8.57 -9.26 -1.13
C PRO A 298 9.84 -10.01 -0.73
N LYS A 299 9.71 -10.98 0.18
CA LYS A 299 10.84 -11.79 0.67
C LYS A 299 11.61 -12.49 -0.47
N SER A 300 10.91 -12.92 -1.51
CA SER A 300 11.50 -13.55 -2.69
C SER A 300 12.38 -12.57 -3.48
N LEU A 301 11.96 -11.32 -3.65
CA LEU A 301 12.77 -10.27 -4.31
C LEU A 301 13.96 -9.85 -3.44
N HIS A 302 13.77 -9.79 -2.12
CA HIS A 302 14.87 -9.53 -1.21
C HIS A 302 15.94 -10.63 -1.27
N CYS A 303 15.52 -11.91 -1.26
CA CYS A 303 16.41 -13.05 -1.48
C CYS A 303 17.19 -12.91 -2.78
N LEU A 304 16.51 -12.58 -3.88
CA LEU A 304 17.12 -12.42 -5.19
C LEU A 304 18.22 -11.35 -5.17
N SER A 305 17.91 -10.15 -4.64
CA SER A 305 18.87 -9.05 -4.55
C SER A 305 20.09 -9.42 -3.70
N MET A 306 19.87 -10.02 -2.53
CA MET A 306 20.95 -10.44 -1.62
C MET A 306 21.85 -11.51 -2.26
N ARG A 307 21.27 -12.52 -2.91
CA ARG A 307 22.05 -13.59 -3.55
C ARG A 307 22.86 -13.09 -4.74
N LEU A 308 22.29 -12.22 -5.56
CA LEU A 308 23.01 -11.61 -6.70
C LEU A 308 24.15 -10.73 -6.22
N THR A 309 23.96 -9.97 -5.13
CA THR A 309 25.03 -9.16 -4.51
C THR A 309 26.18 -10.06 -4.05
N VAL A 310 25.87 -11.15 -3.34
CA VAL A 310 26.90 -12.10 -2.90
C VAL A 310 27.62 -12.72 -4.08
N GLU A 311 26.91 -13.08 -5.14
CA GLU A 311 27.50 -13.65 -6.35
C GLU A 311 28.44 -12.67 -7.05
N TYR A 312 28.06 -11.39 -7.15
CA TYR A 312 28.90 -10.34 -7.73
C TYR A 312 30.29 -10.28 -7.10
N PHE A 313 30.36 -10.27 -5.77
CA PHE A 313 31.63 -10.20 -5.03
C PHE A 313 32.41 -11.52 -5.02
N LYS A 314 31.78 -12.64 -5.39
CA LYS A 314 32.46 -13.92 -5.58
C LYS A 314 33.04 -14.07 -6.97
N SER A 315 32.43 -13.49 -7.99
CA SER A 315 32.90 -13.57 -9.37
C SER A 315 34.10 -12.64 -9.61
N SER A 316 35.18 -13.18 -10.17
CA SER A 316 36.32 -12.43 -10.70
C SER A 316 35.98 -11.77 -12.05
N THR A 317 34.87 -11.04 -12.11
CA THR A 317 34.39 -10.43 -13.37
C THR A 317 35.26 -9.23 -13.74
N VAL A 318 36.07 -9.39 -14.79
CA VAL A 318 36.74 -8.27 -15.47
C VAL A 318 35.69 -7.52 -16.27
N GLU A 319 35.39 -6.29 -15.86
CA GLU A 319 34.44 -5.42 -16.54
C GLU A 319 35.07 -4.92 -17.85
N VAL A 320 34.63 -5.48 -18.99
CA VAL A 320 34.84 -4.84 -20.28
C VAL A 320 33.66 -3.90 -20.50
N GLU A 321 33.72 -2.71 -19.91
CA GLU A 321 32.75 -1.66 -20.23
C GLU A 321 33.04 -1.14 -21.64
N ASP A 322 32.08 -1.33 -22.56
CA ASP A 322 32.09 -0.73 -23.90
C ASP A 322 31.74 0.77 -23.77
N THR A 323 32.68 1.51 -23.15
CA THR A 323 32.48 2.90 -22.70
C THR A 323 32.14 3.87 -23.83
N GLU A 324 32.55 3.55 -25.06
CA GLU A 324 32.28 4.37 -26.24
C GLU A 324 30.78 4.38 -26.60
N LYS A 325 30.13 3.21 -26.61
CA LYS A 325 28.69 3.11 -26.94
C LYS A 325 27.79 3.84 -25.94
N PHE A 326 28.16 3.87 -24.67
CA PHE A 326 27.35 4.54 -23.65
C PHE A 326 27.27 6.06 -23.80
N SER A 327 28.13 6.65 -24.62
CA SER A 327 28.17 8.09 -24.88
C SER A 327 27.90 8.47 -26.34
N ASP A 328 27.69 7.50 -27.23
CA ASP A 328 27.55 7.74 -28.68
C ASP A 328 26.15 8.29 -29.02
N PRO A 329 26.02 9.58 -29.38
CA PRO A 329 24.73 10.20 -29.64
C PRO A 329 24.01 9.66 -30.89
N SER A 330 24.64 8.81 -31.70
CA SER A 330 24.02 8.15 -32.85
C SER A 330 23.18 6.92 -32.47
N LEU A 331 23.35 6.39 -31.26
CA LEU A 331 22.61 5.24 -30.74
C LEU A 331 21.31 5.66 -30.04
N LEU A 332 20.42 4.69 -29.82
CA LEU A 332 19.12 4.91 -29.18
C LEU A 332 19.25 4.63 -27.69
N HIS A 333 19.25 5.71 -26.91
CA HIS A 333 19.44 5.66 -25.47
C HIS A 333 18.12 5.60 -24.71
N PHE A 334 17.96 4.55 -23.91
CA PHE A 334 16.84 4.33 -23.00
C PHE A 334 17.32 4.50 -21.56
N VAL A 335 16.56 5.23 -20.75
CA VAL A 335 16.87 5.43 -19.32
C VAL A 335 15.77 4.82 -18.48
N ILE A 336 16.17 3.95 -17.54
CA ILE A 336 15.30 3.33 -16.55
C ILE A 336 15.81 3.71 -15.17
N ILE A 337 14.94 4.27 -14.32
CA ILE A 337 15.27 4.59 -12.93
C ILE A 337 14.55 3.57 -12.05
N SER A 338 15.30 2.72 -11.35
CA SER A 338 14.70 1.65 -10.54
C SER A 338 15.62 1.15 -9.43
N ASP A 339 14.98 0.60 -8.39
CA ASP A 339 15.56 -0.23 -7.33
C ASP A 339 15.12 -1.72 -7.43
N ASN A 340 14.48 -2.12 -8.52
CA ASN A 340 13.85 -3.43 -8.68
C ASN A 340 14.41 -4.15 -9.91
N ILE A 341 15.13 -5.23 -9.65
CA ILE A 341 15.84 -6.03 -10.66
C ILE A 341 14.89 -6.58 -11.73
N LEU A 342 13.73 -7.10 -11.31
CA LEU A 342 12.78 -7.71 -12.25
C LEU A 342 12.04 -6.65 -13.07
N ALA A 343 11.70 -5.52 -12.44
CA ALA A 343 11.06 -4.39 -13.12
C ALA A 343 11.96 -3.90 -14.26
N SER A 344 13.22 -3.59 -13.97
CA SER A 344 14.23 -3.20 -14.96
C SER A 344 14.43 -4.28 -16.04
N SER A 345 14.53 -5.55 -15.63
CA SER A 345 14.70 -6.68 -16.56
C SER A 345 13.54 -6.79 -17.55
N VAL A 346 12.30 -6.66 -17.10
CA VAL A 346 11.12 -6.75 -17.99
C VAL A 346 11.03 -5.56 -18.93
N VAL A 347 11.30 -4.33 -18.47
CA VAL A 347 11.33 -3.16 -19.36
C VAL A 347 12.37 -3.36 -20.47
N ILE A 348 13.59 -3.76 -20.12
CA ILE A 348 14.68 -3.98 -21.08
C ILE A 348 14.34 -5.14 -22.05
N ASN A 349 13.94 -6.30 -21.51
CA ASN A 349 13.64 -7.47 -22.32
C ASN A 349 12.46 -7.21 -23.26
N SER A 350 11.39 -6.58 -22.77
CA SER A 350 10.24 -6.25 -23.60
C SER A 350 10.61 -5.22 -24.69
N THR A 351 11.43 -4.23 -24.38
CA THR A 351 11.89 -3.22 -25.36
C THR A 351 12.77 -3.85 -26.43
N ALA A 352 13.81 -4.58 -26.05
CA ALA A 352 14.74 -5.21 -26.97
C ALA A 352 14.10 -6.34 -27.78
N LEU A 353 13.12 -7.07 -27.21
CA LEU A 353 12.40 -8.13 -27.91
C LEU A 353 11.67 -7.58 -29.14
N HIS A 354 11.00 -6.44 -29.00
CA HIS A 354 10.20 -5.82 -30.06
C HIS A 354 10.99 -4.83 -30.93
N ALA A 355 12.28 -4.60 -30.63
CA ALA A 355 13.16 -3.76 -31.43
C ALA A 355 13.41 -4.37 -32.83
N ARG A 356 13.40 -3.53 -33.86
CA ARG A 356 13.86 -3.94 -35.21
C ARG A 356 15.36 -4.22 -35.24
N GLU A 357 16.15 -3.31 -34.67
CA GLU A 357 17.62 -3.42 -34.59
C GLU A 357 18.10 -3.19 -33.15
N SER A 358 18.04 -4.23 -32.31
CA SER A 358 18.43 -4.13 -30.89
C SER A 358 19.92 -3.77 -30.68
N LYS A 359 20.77 -3.96 -31.70
CA LYS A 359 22.20 -3.59 -31.65
C LYS A 359 22.44 -2.08 -31.46
N ASN A 360 21.47 -1.25 -31.86
CA ASN A 360 21.56 0.20 -31.75
C ASN A 360 21.01 0.70 -30.40
N PHE A 361 20.52 -0.19 -29.53
CA PHE A 361 19.86 0.18 -28.28
C PHE A 361 20.88 0.17 -27.14
N VAL A 362 20.86 1.25 -26.36
CA VAL A 362 21.67 1.42 -25.17
C VAL A 362 20.74 1.68 -23.98
N PHE A 363 20.77 0.80 -22.99
CA PHE A 363 19.98 0.93 -21.77
C PHE A 363 20.84 1.45 -20.63
N HIS A 364 20.42 2.54 -19.99
CA HIS A 364 21.02 3.07 -18.77
C HIS A 364 20.08 2.83 -17.60
N VAL A 365 20.47 1.94 -16.69
CA VAL A 365 19.75 1.63 -15.46
C VAL A 365 20.34 2.47 -14.33
N LEU A 366 19.62 3.48 -13.88
CA LEU A 366 19.98 4.31 -12.73
C LEU A 366 19.39 3.68 -11.46
N THR A 367 20.26 3.30 -10.52
CA THR A 367 19.88 2.67 -9.25
C THR A 367 20.63 3.30 -8.06
N ASP A 368 20.21 2.97 -6.85
CA ASP A 368 20.88 3.34 -5.60
C ASP A 368 22.08 2.44 -5.29
N GLU A 369 22.84 2.79 -4.26
CA GLU A 369 23.99 1.99 -3.81
C GLU A 369 23.59 0.59 -3.34
N GLN A 370 22.39 0.43 -2.77
CA GLN A 370 21.93 -0.83 -2.20
C GLN A 370 21.66 -1.89 -3.27
N ASN A 371 21.12 -1.49 -4.43
CA ASN A 371 20.75 -2.43 -5.49
C ASN A 371 21.78 -2.50 -6.63
N TYR A 372 22.78 -1.60 -6.64
CA TYR A 372 23.78 -1.48 -7.71
C TYR A 372 24.45 -2.81 -8.08
N PHE A 373 25.04 -3.51 -7.10
CA PHE A 373 25.80 -4.73 -7.37
C PHE A 373 24.89 -5.89 -7.80
N ALA A 374 23.70 -6.02 -7.20
CA ALA A 374 22.72 -7.02 -7.59
C ALA A 374 22.25 -6.81 -9.04
N MET A 375 21.94 -5.57 -9.42
CA MET A 375 21.55 -5.23 -10.80
C MET A 375 22.68 -5.46 -11.79
N LYS A 376 23.91 -5.03 -11.45
CA LYS A 376 25.08 -5.27 -12.29
C LYS A 376 25.29 -6.76 -12.54
N GLN A 377 25.21 -7.58 -11.49
CA GLN A 377 25.31 -9.03 -11.62
C GLN A 377 24.17 -9.63 -12.43
N TRP A 378 22.94 -9.15 -12.25
CA TRP A 378 21.80 -9.62 -13.02
C TRP A 378 22.03 -9.44 -14.52
N PHE A 379 22.45 -8.24 -14.96
CA PHE A 379 22.62 -7.91 -16.38
C PHE A 379 23.90 -8.48 -16.99
N ILE A 380 24.95 -8.74 -16.20
CA ILE A 380 26.11 -9.53 -16.65
C ILE A 380 25.67 -10.96 -17.02
N ARG A 381 24.81 -11.55 -16.18
CA ARG A 381 24.36 -12.94 -16.35
C ARG A 381 23.23 -13.11 -17.36
N ASN A 382 22.41 -12.06 -17.53
CA ASN A 382 21.26 -12.04 -18.43
C ASN A 382 21.45 -10.97 -19.51
N PRO A 383 22.39 -11.17 -20.47
CA PRO A 383 22.58 -10.23 -21.57
C PRO A 383 21.32 -10.19 -22.45
N CYS A 384 21.00 -9.01 -22.98
CA CYS A 384 19.79 -8.80 -23.76
C CYS A 384 20.09 -8.62 -25.26
N LYS A 385 19.94 -9.71 -26.03
CA LYS A 385 20.24 -9.76 -27.47
C LYS A 385 21.63 -9.14 -27.77
N GLN A 386 21.65 -8.07 -28.58
CA GLN A 386 22.83 -7.30 -28.96
C GLN A 386 22.82 -5.88 -28.37
N ALA A 387 21.88 -5.57 -27.47
CA ALA A 387 21.77 -4.25 -26.86
C ALA A 387 22.83 -4.07 -25.77
N ALA A 388 23.32 -2.84 -25.63
CA ALA A 388 24.25 -2.49 -24.55
C ALA A 388 23.47 -2.12 -23.29
N ILE A 389 23.92 -2.57 -22.12
CA ILE A 389 23.29 -2.26 -20.83
C ILE A 389 24.35 -1.70 -19.89
N GLN A 390 24.10 -0.50 -19.37
CA GLN A 390 24.90 0.16 -18.36
C GLN A 390 24.10 0.28 -17.06
N VAL A 391 24.67 -0.18 -15.95
CA VAL A 391 24.11 0.06 -14.61
C VAL A 391 24.92 1.16 -13.94
N LEU A 392 24.25 2.21 -13.47
CA LEU A 392 24.86 3.37 -12.83
C LEU A 392 24.32 3.55 -11.42
N ASN A 393 25.23 3.76 -10.47
CA ASN A 393 24.89 4.16 -9.11
C ASN A 393 24.74 5.68 -9.05
N ILE A 394 23.51 6.17 -8.90
CA ILE A 394 23.21 7.61 -8.91
C ILE A 394 23.86 8.37 -7.74
N GLU A 395 24.07 7.70 -6.61
CA GLU A 395 24.62 8.29 -5.38
C GLU A 395 26.14 8.50 -5.47
N LYS A 396 26.81 7.70 -6.32
CA LYS A 396 28.26 7.79 -6.58
C LYS A 396 28.63 8.71 -7.75
N LEU A 397 27.65 9.30 -8.44
CA LEU A 397 27.95 10.23 -9.52
C LEU A 397 28.50 11.55 -8.96
N GLU A 398 29.61 12.02 -9.55
CA GLU A 398 30.24 13.31 -9.25
C GLU A 398 29.42 14.47 -9.84
N LEU A 399 28.29 14.76 -9.19
CA LEU A 399 27.41 15.89 -9.49
C LEU A 399 27.52 16.95 -8.39
N ASP A 400 27.51 18.23 -8.75
CA ASP A 400 27.72 19.38 -7.83
C ASP A 400 26.61 19.57 -6.76
N ASN A 401 25.51 18.80 -6.81
CA ASN A 401 24.36 18.98 -5.93
C ASN A 401 24.07 17.72 -5.10
N SER A 402 24.55 17.68 -3.85
CA SER A 402 24.42 16.53 -2.94
C SER A 402 22.97 16.20 -2.56
N ALA A 403 22.07 17.19 -2.51
CA ALA A 403 20.70 17.01 -2.04
C ALA A 403 19.81 16.20 -3.00
N MET A 404 20.15 16.14 -4.28
CA MET A 404 19.39 15.40 -5.30
C MET A 404 19.97 14.00 -5.60
N LYS A 405 21.08 13.62 -4.95
CA LYS A 405 21.80 12.37 -5.29
C LYS A 405 21.10 11.10 -4.82
N LYS A 406 20.12 11.19 -3.92
CA LYS A 406 19.37 10.01 -3.47
C LYS A 406 18.46 9.54 -4.60
N LEU A 407 18.44 8.22 -4.84
CA LEU A 407 17.49 7.63 -5.79
C LEU A 407 16.05 7.99 -5.38
N SER A 408 15.28 8.45 -6.35
CA SER A 408 13.84 8.67 -6.23
C SER A 408 13.16 8.09 -7.46
N LEU A 409 12.17 7.23 -7.23
CA LEU A 409 11.35 6.64 -8.29
C LEU A 409 10.22 7.61 -8.70
N PRO A 410 9.61 7.44 -9.89
CA PRO A 410 8.45 8.22 -10.30
C PRO A 410 7.42 8.36 -9.18
N ALA A 411 6.93 9.58 -8.97
CA ALA A 411 5.99 9.87 -7.89
C ALA A 411 4.56 9.58 -8.35
N GLU A 412 3.84 8.72 -7.62
CA GLU A 412 2.46 8.36 -7.92
C GLU A 412 1.47 9.13 -7.04
N PHE A 413 0.64 9.94 -7.68
CA PHE A 413 -0.34 10.80 -7.03
C PHE A 413 -1.75 10.25 -7.15
N ARG A 414 -2.44 10.12 -6.01
CA ARG A 414 -3.83 9.69 -5.98
C ARG A 414 -4.77 10.89 -6.08
N VAL A 415 -5.52 10.97 -7.16
CA VAL A 415 -6.54 12.00 -7.40
C VAL A 415 -7.91 11.33 -7.43
N SER A 416 -8.83 11.80 -6.60
CA SER A 416 -10.17 11.22 -6.46
C SER A 416 -11.22 12.27 -6.69
N PHE A 417 -12.19 12.01 -7.57
CA PHE A 417 -13.28 12.96 -7.87
C PHE A 417 -14.59 12.52 -7.22
N THR A 418 -15.38 13.51 -6.76
CA THR A 418 -16.76 13.30 -6.30
C THR A 418 -17.72 13.76 -7.39
N SER A 419 -18.83 13.03 -7.56
CA SER A 419 -19.80 13.16 -8.66
C SER A 419 -20.58 14.50 -8.71
N GLY A 420 -20.16 15.52 -7.95
CA GLY A 420 -20.79 16.85 -7.87
C GLY A 420 -20.10 17.94 -8.70
N ASP A 421 -18.92 17.68 -9.29
CA ASP A 421 -18.23 18.65 -10.15
C ASP A 421 -18.77 18.56 -11.60
N ASN A 422 -19.92 19.20 -11.88
CA ASN A 422 -20.54 19.70 -13.14
C ASN A 422 -20.09 19.25 -14.56
N LEU A 423 -19.37 18.16 -14.75
CA LEU A 423 -19.03 17.56 -16.06
C LEU A 423 -19.38 16.07 -16.01
N ALA A 424 -20.66 15.81 -16.32
CA ALA A 424 -21.26 14.50 -16.47
C ALA A 424 -20.47 13.62 -17.46
N SER A 425 -19.77 12.59 -16.96
CA SER A 425 -19.48 11.33 -17.67
C SER A 425 -18.55 10.40 -16.87
N GLN A 426 -17.86 10.91 -15.84
CA GLN A 426 -16.95 10.10 -15.03
C GLN A 426 -17.49 10.06 -13.60
N GLY A 427 -18.04 8.90 -13.20
CA GLY A 427 -18.47 8.67 -11.83
C GLY A 427 -17.33 8.84 -10.81
N ASN A 428 -17.62 8.67 -9.52
CA ASN A 428 -16.61 8.71 -8.45
C ASN A 428 -15.46 7.75 -8.80
N ARG A 429 -14.33 8.29 -9.27
CA ARG A 429 -13.19 7.50 -9.75
C ARG A 429 -11.90 8.07 -9.20
N THR A 430 -11.04 7.16 -8.80
CA THR A 430 -9.69 7.44 -8.34
C THR A 430 -8.70 7.15 -9.46
N TYR A 431 -7.84 8.11 -9.75
CA TYR A 431 -6.77 8.04 -10.74
C TYR A 431 -5.41 8.11 -10.06
N TYR A 432 -4.44 7.38 -10.61
CA TYR A 432 -3.04 7.41 -10.18
C TYR A 432 -2.21 8.09 -11.26
N LEU A 433 -1.70 9.29 -10.97
CA LEU A 433 -0.84 10.06 -11.87
C LEU A 433 0.61 9.77 -11.53
N SER A 434 1.38 9.24 -12.48
CA SER A 434 2.83 9.07 -12.34
C SER A 434 3.54 10.28 -12.93
N LEU A 435 4.50 10.85 -12.20
CA LEU A 435 5.29 12.00 -12.64
C LEU A 435 6.77 11.80 -12.36
N PHE A 436 7.59 12.59 -13.04
CA PHE A 436 9.02 12.64 -12.81
C PHE A 436 9.39 12.91 -11.35
N SER A 437 10.25 12.04 -10.86
CA SER A 437 10.91 12.17 -9.56
C SER A 437 12.10 13.15 -9.63
N GLN A 438 12.71 13.44 -8.48
CA GLN A 438 13.90 14.29 -8.42
C GLN A 438 15.06 13.75 -9.26
N SER A 439 15.19 12.41 -9.37
CA SER A 439 16.26 11.77 -10.15
C SER A 439 16.15 12.04 -11.65
N HIS A 440 14.95 12.25 -12.19
CA HIS A 440 14.75 12.60 -13.59
C HIS A 440 15.33 13.98 -13.92
N TYR A 441 15.31 14.92 -12.97
CA TYR A 441 15.89 16.25 -13.17
C TYR A 441 17.43 16.22 -13.14
N LEU A 442 18.07 15.08 -12.90
CA LEU A 442 19.52 14.90 -13.02
C LEU A 442 19.96 14.42 -14.41
N LEU A 443 19.05 13.89 -15.23
CA LEU A 443 19.35 13.36 -16.57
C LEU A 443 20.24 14.27 -17.44
N PRO A 444 20.01 15.59 -17.58
CA PRO A 444 20.88 16.46 -18.40
C PRO A 444 22.31 16.56 -17.87
N LYS A 445 22.52 16.35 -16.56
CA LYS A 445 23.84 16.37 -15.91
C LYS A 445 24.54 15.02 -15.98
N ILE A 446 23.78 13.92 -15.93
CA ILE A 446 24.30 12.55 -16.06
C ILE A 446 24.73 12.30 -17.52
N PHE A 447 23.87 12.64 -18.48
CA PHE A 447 24.07 12.36 -19.90
C PHE A 447 24.49 13.61 -20.69
N ARG A 448 25.63 14.19 -20.33
CA ARG A 448 26.11 15.48 -20.92
C ARG A 448 26.33 15.42 -22.43
N LYS A 449 26.80 14.29 -22.95
CA LYS A 449 27.11 14.09 -24.37
C LYS A 449 25.88 13.75 -25.22
N LEU A 450 24.79 13.33 -24.59
CA LEU A 450 23.57 12.92 -25.31
C LEU A 450 22.65 14.11 -25.56
N LYS A 451 22.00 14.09 -26.74
CA LYS A 451 21.04 15.11 -27.17
C LYS A 451 19.61 14.74 -26.86
N LYS A 452 19.28 13.44 -26.91
CA LYS A 452 17.95 12.89 -26.72
C LYS A 452 18.05 11.59 -25.93
N VAL A 453 17.04 11.25 -25.15
CA VAL A 453 16.87 9.93 -24.49
C VAL A 453 15.39 9.55 -24.44
N VAL A 454 15.08 8.26 -24.38
CA VAL A 454 13.73 7.77 -24.06
C VAL A 454 13.73 7.28 -22.61
N VAL A 455 12.93 7.91 -21.76
CA VAL A 455 12.74 7.45 -20.38
C VAL A 455 11.59 6.45 -20.35
N LEU A 456 11.85 5.29 -19.74
CA LEU A 456 10.85 4.26 -19.48
C LEU A 456 10.75 4.05 -17.97
N ASP A 457 9.55 4.24 -17.40
CA ASP A 457 9.34 3.91 -15.99
C ASP A 457 9.53 2.39 -15.80
N HIS A 458 10.02 2.00 -14.62
CA HIS A 458 10.39 0.61 -14.35
C HIS A 458 9.21 -0.38 -14.39
N ASP A 459 7.99 0.13 -14.35
CA ASP A 459 6.72 -0.59 -14.35
C ASP A 459 6.02 -0.52 -15.71
N VAL A 460 6.81 -0.40 -16.79
CA VAL A 460 6.34 -0.41 -18.17
C VAL A 460 6.64 -1.74 -18.86
N VAL A 461 5.73 -2.18 -19.73
CA VAL A 461 5.98 -3.26 -20.69
C VAL A 461 5.86 -2.71 -22.10
N VAL A 462 6.88 -2.92 -22.92
CA VAL A 462 6.89 -2.52 -24.33
C VAL A 462 6.36 -3.66 -25.20
N GLN A 463 5.43 -3.34 -26.11
CA GLN A 463 4.79 -4.29 -27.04
C GLN A 463 5.11 -4.00 -28.51
N ARG A 464 5.71 -2.85 -28.82
CA ARG A 464 6.03 -2.43 -30.19
C ARG A 464 7.38 -1.74 -30.24
N ASP A 465 7.97 -1.72 -31.43
CA ASP A 465 9.24 -1.04 -31.69
C ASP A 465 9.14 0.46 -31.37
N LEU A 466 10.07 0.95 -30.54
CA LEU A 466 10.12 2.34 -30.09
C LEU A 466 11.05 3.22 -30.94
N SER A 467 11.81 2.65 -31.88
CA SER A 467 12.72 3.40 -32.75
C SER A 467 12.08 4.61 -33.46
N PRO A 468 10.80 4.58 -33.91
CA PRO A 468 10.18 5.75 -34.54
C PRO A 468 10.08 6.99 -33.63
N LEU A 469 10.18 6.85 -32.30
CA LEU A 469 10.20 7.98 -31.38
C LEU A 469 11.48 8.82 -31.47
N TRP A 470 12.56 8.25 -31.99
CA TRP A 470 13.83 8.96 -32.09
C TRP A 470 13.81 10.06 -33.14
N GLU A 471 13.13 9.81 -34.26
CA GLU A 471 12.95 10.76 -35.38
C GLU A 471 11.77 11.72 -35.16
N LEU A 472 11.10 11.65 -34.01
CA LEU A 472 9.99 12.53 -33.69
C LEU A 472 10.46 14.00 -33.60
N ASP A 473 9.88 14.85 -34.44
CA ASP A 473 9.95 16.30 -34.27
C ASP A 473 9.02 16.74 -33.14
N MET A 474 9.61 17.09 -32.00
CA MET A 474 8.89 17.56 -30.82
C MET A 474 8.56 19.06 -30.88
N LYS A 475 8.75 19.74 -32.01
CA LYS A 475 8.39 21.16 -32.22
C LYS A 475 8.98 22.10 -31.16
N GLY A 476 10.25 21.86 -30.81
CA GLY A 476 10.98 22.60 -29.78
C GLY A 476 10.52 22.35 -28.34
N LYS A 477 9.65 21.35 -28.09
CA LYS A 477 9.27 20.93 -26.74
C LYS A 477 10.33 20.02 -26.12
N VAL A 478 10.34 19.97 -24.79
CA VAL A 478 11.36 19.25 -24.00
C VAL A 478 11.00 17.78 -23.82
N ASN A 479 9.72 17.49 -23.60
CA ASN A 479 9.21 16.15 -23.25
C ASN A 479 8.07 15.74 -24.19
N GLY A 480 8.25 14.66 -24.94
CA GLY A 480 7.18 13.97 -25.65
C GLY A 480 6.52 12.94 -24.74
N ALA A 481 5.24 13.13 -24.41
CA ALA A 481 4.49 12.23 -23.53
C ALA A 481 3.04 12.08 -23.99
N VAL A 482 2.42 10.93 -23.68
CA VAL A 482 0.97 10.77 -23.86
C VAL A 482 0.25 11.67 -22.84
N LYS A 483 -0.72 12.45 -23.31
CA LYS A 483 -1.53 13.32 -22.45
C LYS A 483 -2.78 12.56 -22.00
N THR A 484 -3.11 12.67 -20.71
CA THR A 484 -4.37 12.21 -20.17
C THR A 484 -5.27 13.39 -19.84
N CYS A 485 -6.44 13.43 -20.46
CA CYS A 485 -7.47 14.41 -20.15
C CYS A 485 -8.45 13.90 -19.08
N SER A 486 -8.20 12.72 -18.50
CA SER A 486 -9.00 12.15 -17.39
C SER A 486 -8.86 12.97 -16.10
N VAL A 487 -7.74 13.66 -15.95
CA VAL A 487 -7.53 14.69 -14.94
C VAL A 487 -7.10 15.95 -15.67
N ARG A 488 -7.80 17.06 -15.42
CA ARG A 488 -7.43 18.38 -15.92
C ARG A 488 -6.83 19.22 -14.80
N LEU A 489 -5.89 20.10 -15.15
CA LEU A 489 -5.23 20.95 -14.16
C LEU A 489 -6.21 21.82 -13.37
N GLY A 490 -7.27 22.32 -14.01
CA GLY A 490 -8.29 23.14 -13.36
C GLY A 490 -9.06 22.43 -12.23
N GLN A 491 -9.08 21.10 -12.24
CA GLN A 491 -9.68 20.27 -11.21
C GLN A 491 -8.77 20.11 -9.98
N LEU A 492 -7.47 20.37 -10.12
CA LEU A 492 -6.49 20.36 -9.02
C LEU A 492 -6.48 21.73 -8.32
N LYS A 493 -7.63 22.09 -7.70
CA LYS A 493 -7.86 23.42 -7.09
C LYS A 493 -6.84 23.80 -6.00
N SER A 494 -6.24 22.83 -5.32
CA SER A 494 -5.16 23.06 -4.33
C SER A 494 -3.89 23.65 -4.94
N LEU A 495 -3.69 23.53 -6.26
CA LEU A 495 -2.53 24.06 -6.97
C LEU A 495 -2.74 25.50 -7.50
N LYS A 496 -3.92 26.11 -7.26
CA LYS A 496 -4.32 27.41 -7.83
C LYS A 496 -3.76 28.64 -7.11
N LYS A 497 -2.70 28.52 -6.30
CA LYS A 497 -2.02 29.72 -5.78
C LYS A 497 -1.27 30.42 -6.93
N GLY A 498 -1.94 31.37 -7.57
CA GLY A 498 -1.30 32.48 -8.29
C GLY A 498 -0.85 32.26 -9.73
N SER A 499 -1.36 31.27 -10.47
CA SER A 499 -1.03 31.15 -11.91
C SER A 499 -2.25 31.09 -12.82
N LEU A 500 -2.18 31.87 -13.90
CA LEU A 500 -3.05 31.94 -15.09
C LEU A 500 -2.98 30.65 -15.93
N VAL A 501 -2.98 29.47 -15.30
CA VAL A 501 -2.90 28.23 -16.06
C VAL A 501 -4.28 27.85 -16.56
N ASP A 502 -4.37 27.56 -17.86
CA ASP A 502 -5.60 27.11 -18.49
C ASP A 502 -6.14 25.88 -17.75
N ALA A 503 -7.33 26.05 -17.16
CA ALA A 503 -8.04 25.04 -16.41
C ALA A 503 -8.33 23.78 -17.24
N ASN A 504 -8.36 23.90 -18.57
CA ASN A 504 -8.62 22.81 -19.49
C ASN A 504 -7.37 22.03 -19.94
N THR A 505 -6.18 22.40 -19.45
CA THR A 505 -4.94 21.70 -19.79
C THR A 505 -5.00 20.24 -19.34
N CYS A 506 -4.86 19.32 -20.31
CA CYS A 506 -4.69 17.90 -20.03
C CYS A 506 -3.32 17.65 -19.42
N LEU A 507 -3.27 16.77 -18.41
CA LEU A 507 -2.03 16.38 -17.78
C LEU A 507 -1.25 15.41 -18.67
N TRP A 508 0.03 15.25 -18.39
CA TRP A 508 0.88 14.21 -18.96
C TRP A 508 1.36 13.32 -17.81
N MET A 509 1.82 12.13 -18.13
CA MET A 509 2.37 11.19 -17.14
C MET A 509 3.77 10.75 -17.55
N SER A 510 4.56 10.36 -16.54
CA SER A 510 5.73 9.52 -16.79
C SER A 510 5.30 8.12 -17.26
N GLY A 511 6.25 7.28 -17.64
CA GLY A 511 6.01 5.95 -18.19
C GLY A 511 6.73 5.77 -19.51
N LEU A 512 6.35 6.55 -20.52
CA LEU A 512 7.04 6.65 -21.80
C LEU A 512 7.24 8.13 -22.12
N ASN A 513 8.48 8.58 -22.08
CA ASN A 513 8.82 9.98 -22.31
C ASN A 513 10.01 10.12 -23.26
N VAL A 514 9.85 10.90 -24.31
CA VAL A 514 10.96 11.27 -25.21
C VAL A 514 11.52 12.60 -24.75
N ILE A 515 12.76 12.61 -24.25
CA ILE A 515 13.37 13.79 -23.66
C ILE A 515 14.43 14.36 -24.58
N ASP A 516 14.25 15.63 -24.97
CA ASP A 516 15.31 16.42 -25.60
C ASP A 516 16.18 17.05 -24.51
N LEU A 517 17.34 16.45 -24.27
CA LEU A 517 18.29 16.91 -23.27
C LEU A 517 18.94 18.24 -23.65
N THR A 518 19.01 18.56 -24.95
CA THR A 518 19.53 19.84 -25.42
C THR A 518 18.57 20.97 -25.05
N LYS A 519 17.29 20.82 -25.40
CA LYS A 519 16.24 21.77 -25.00
C LYS A 519 16.05 21.83 -23.48
N TRP A 520 16.19 20.70 -22.79
CA TRP A 520 16.15 20.66 -21.32
C TRP A 520 17.22 21.55 -20.69
N ARG A 521 18.45 21.49 -21.21
CA ARG A 521 19.58 22.33 -20.77
C ARG A 521 19.37 23.80 -21.14
N GLU A 522 19.02 24.09 -22.40
CA GLU A 522 18.79 25.44 -22.90
C GLU A 522 17.73 26.19 -22.10
N LEU A 523 16.66 25.51 -21.69
CA LEU A 523 15.55 26.10 -20.94
C LEU A 523 15.70 26.01 -19.42
N GLY A 524 16.83 25.49 -18.90
CA GLY A 524 17.08 25.39 -17.46
C GLY A 524 15.97 24.67 -16.70
N VAL A 525 15.46 23.56 -17.24
CA VAL A 525 14.27 22.87 -16.70
C VAL A 525 14.52 22.34 -15.29
N SER A 526 15.72 21.82 -15.01
CA SER A 526 16.08 21.32 -13.68
C SER A 526 16.16 22.44 -12.64
N GLU A 527 16.72 23.59 -13.01
CA GLU A 527 16.84 24.78 -12.17
C GLU A 527 15.45 25.39 -11.90
N THR A 528 14.58 25.41 -12.90
CA THR A 528 13.19 25.87 -12.80
C THR A 528 12.40 24.99 -11.82
N TYR A 529 12.51 23.66 -11.94
CA TYR A 529 11.88 22.74 -11.00
C TYR A 529 12.35 22.97 -9.57
N LEU A 530 13.66 23.09 -9.37
CA LEU A 530 14.24 23.34 -8.04
C LEU A 530 13.75 24.66 -7.44
N LYS A 531 13.60 25.71 -8.27
CA LYS A 531 13.07 26.99 -7.85
C LYS A 531 11.63 26.85 -7.33
N PHE A 532 10.73 26.24 -8.12
CA PHE A 532 9.34 26.02 -7.69
C PHE A 532 9.25 25.11 -6.47
N TYR A 533 10.00 24.01 -6.45
CA TYR A 533 10.00 23.09 -5.31
C TYR A 533 10.41 23.80 -4.01
N LYS A 534 11.46 24.65 -4.04
CA LYS A 534 11.90 25.42 -2.87
C LYS A 534 10.91 26.50 -2.44
N GLN A 535 10.35 27.25 -3.40
CA GLN A 535 9.37 28.31 -3.12
C GLN A 535 8.15 27.78 -2.37
N GLN A 536 7.62 26.64 -2.81
CA GLN A 536 6.46 26.00 -2.21
C GLN A 536 6.76 25.41 -0.82
N MET A 537 7.97 24.86 -0.61
CA MET A 537 8.41 24.39 0.72
C MET A 537 8.47 25.53 1.75
N SER A 538 8.80 26.76 1.33
CA SER A 538 8.84 27.93 2.21
C SER A 538 7.46 28.46 2.62
N GLY A 539 6.39 28.09 1.90
CA GLY A 539 5.02 28.57 2.15
C GLY A 539 4.29 27.93 3.32
N GLY A 540 4.80 26.80 3.85
CA GLY A 540 4.21 26.05 4.97
C GLY A 540 2.86 25.36 4.64
N GLY A 541 2.64 24.16 5.18
CA GLY A 541 1.32 23.51 5.23
C GLY A 541 0.99 22.49 4.13
N GLU A 542 1.81 22.34 3.08
CA GLU A 542 1.60 21.33 2.02
C GLU A 542 2.57 20.14 2.16
N SER A 543 2.10 18.93 1.83
CA SER A 543 2.96 17.73 1.77
C SER A 543 4.03 17.85 0.69
N ARG A 544 5.21 17.24 0.89
CA ARG A 544 6.35 17.29 -0.06
C ARG A 544 5.97 16.78 -1.45
N GLU A 545 5.08 15.81 -1.50
CA GLU A 545 4.57 15.21 -2.72
C GLU A 545 3.69 16.22 -3.46
N ALA A 546 2.71 16.85 -2.79
CA ALA A 546 1.89 17.90 -3.40
C ALA A 546 2.75 19.04 -3.96
N ILE A 547 3.81 19.41 -3.25
CA ILE A 547 4.80 20.39 -3.71
C ILE A 547 5.53 19.90 -4.98
N ALA A 548 5.96 18.64 -5.03
CA ALA A 548 6.60 18.05 -6.21
C ALA A 548 5.65 17.99 -7.43
N LEU A 549 4.37 17.66 -7.21
CA LEU A 549 3.33 17.69 -8.23
C LEU A 549 3.17 19.10 -8.82
N GLN A 550 2.98 20.10 -7.96
CA GLN A 550 2.88 21.50 -8.40
C GLN A 550 4.12 21.94 -9.17
N ALA A 551 5.30 21.72 -8.60
CA ALA A 551 6.56 22.13 -9.20
C ALA A 551 6.76 21.49 -10.58
N THR A 552 6.42 20.20 -10.73
CA THR A 552 6.50 19.50 -12.02
C THR A 552 5.53 20.07 -13.04
N LEU A 553 4.27 20.29 -12.67
CA LEU A 553 3.25 20.82 -13.57
C LEU A 553 3.59 22.23 -14.06
N LEU A 554 4.05 23.10 -13.15
CA LEU A 554 4.50 24.46 -13.49
C LEU A 554 5.76 24.44 -14.37
N THR A 555 6.73 23.58 -14.05
CA THR A 555 7.97 23.46 -14.81
C THR A 555 7.70 23.08 -16.28
N PHE A 556 6.81 22.11 -16.48
CA PHE A 556 6.50 21.57 -17.81
C PHE A 556 5.38 22.30 -18.55
N GLN A 557 4.87 23.41 -18.00
CA GLN A 557 3.91 24.25 -18.71
C GLN A 557 4.48 24.66 -20.06
N ASP A 558 3.70 24.39 -21.12
CA ASP A 558 4.03 24.60 -22.53
C ASP A 558 5.33 23.94 -23.02
N LYS A 559 5.86 22.94 -22.31
CA LYS A 559 7.09 22.21 -22.68
C LYS A 559 6.85 20.74 -23.05
N VAL A 560 5.58 20.34 -23.18
CA VAL A 560 5.20 18.95 -23.47
C VAL A 560 4.60 18.82 -24.88
N TYR A 561 5.21 17.96 -25.68
CA TYR A 561 4.67 17.49 -26.95
C TYR A 561 3.72 16.32 -26.69
N ALA A 562 2.50 16.39 -27.24
CA ALA A 562 1.51 15.33 -27.05
C ALA A 562 1.79 14.17 -28.02
N LEU A 563 2.10 13.00 -27.47
CA LEU A 563 2.15 11.75 -28.23
C LEU A 563 0.72 11.25 -28.50
N ASP A 564 0.55 10.54 -29.62
CA ASP A 564 -0.66 9.78 -29.95
C ASP A 564 -0.98 8.73 -28.87
N ASP A 565 -2.25 8.57 -28.52
CA ASP A 565 -2.72 7.66 -27.47
C ASP A 565 -2.35 6.19 -27.72
N LYS A 566 -2.02 5.80 -28.96
CA LYS A 566 -1.50 4.45 -29.27
C LYS A 566 -0.13 4.18 -28.66
N TRP A 567 0.61 5.20 -28.22
CA TRP A 567 1.96 5.01 -27.67
C TRP A 567 1.94 4.40 -26.28
N ALA A 568 0.96 4.72 -25.44
CA ALA A 568 0.92 4.21 -24.06
C ALA A 568 -0.50 4.07 -23.56
N VAL A 569 -0.78 2.96 -22.87
CA VAL A 569 -1.97 2.78 -22.04
C VAL A 569 -1.56 2.65 -20.58
N SER A 570 -2.17 3.48 -19.74
CA SER A 570 -1.92 3.54 -18.30
C SER A 570 -3.07 2.95 -17.51
N GLY A 571 -2.78 2.53 -16.27
CA GLY A 571 -3.76 2.12 -15.27
C GLY A 571 -3.68 0.64 -14.89
N LEU A 572 -2.75 -0.13 -15.46
CA LEU A 572 -2.68 -1.57 -15.22
C LEU A 572 -2.31 -1.91 -13.77
N GLY A 573 -1.84 -0.93 -12.98
CA GLY A 573 -1.58 -1.06 -11.55
C GLY A 573 -2.74 -0.66 -10.63
N TYR A 574 -3.91 -0.27 -11.16
CA TYR A 574 -5.08 0.01 -10.30
C TYR A 574 -6.46 -0.26 -10.91
N ASP A 575 -6.58 -0.37 -12.23
CA ASP A 575 -7.87 -0.42 -12.94
C ASP A 575 -8.16 -1.82 -13.52
N TYR A 576 -9.16 -2.50 -12.97
CA TYR A 576 -9.58 -3.84 -13.42
C TYR A 576 -10.33 -3.85 -14.76
N TYR A 577 -10.70 -2.70 -15.31
CA TYR A 577 -11.63 -2.59 -16.44
C TYR A 577 -11.04 -1.89 -17.66
N ILE A 578 -9.72 -2.01 -17.87
CA ILE A 578 -9.07 -1.47 -19.07
C ILE A 578 -9.51 -2.26 -20.29
N ASN A 579 -9.93 -1.54 -21.32
CA ASN A 579 -10.38 -2.11 -22.58
C ASN A 579 -9.28 -2.99 -23.21
N THR A 580 -9.60 -4.25 -23.50
CA THR A 580 -8.64 -5.23 -24.04
C THR A 580 -8.09 -4.81 -25.42
N GLN A 581 -8.87 -4.15 -26.25
CA GLN A 581 -8.41 -3.65 -27.55
C GLN A 581 -7.40 -2.50 -27.38
N ALA A 582 -7.62 -1.63 -26.40
CA ALA A 582 -6.65 -0.59 -26.06
C ALA A 582 -5.31 -1.21 -25.62
N ILE A 583 -5.34 -2.24 -24.76
CA ILE A 583 -4.13 -3.00 -24.36
C ILE A 583 -3.43 -3.61 -25.57
N LYS A 584 -4.16 -4.27 -26.48
CA LYS A 584 -3.57 -4.90 -27.68
C LYS A 584 -2.96 -3.87 -28.65
N ASN A 585 -3.55 -2.68 -28.72
CA ASN A 585 -3.15 -1.66 -29.69
C ASN A 585 -2.00 -0.76 -29.19
N ALA A 586 -1.78 -0.68 -27.88
CA ALA A 586 -0.79 0.20 -27.29
C ALA A 586 0.65 -0.28 -27.52
N ALA A 587 1.56 0.65 -27.81
CA ALA A 587 2.99 0.37 -27.90
C ALA A 587 3.61 0.08 -26.53
N THR A 588 3.13 0.72 -25.47
CA THR A 588 3.54 0.45 -24.09
C THR A 588 2.35 0.30 -23.14
N LEU A 589 2.55 -0.53 -22.11
CA LEU A 589 1.59 -0.77 -21.04
C LEU A 589 2.21 -0.30 -19.73
N HIS A 590 1.58 0.66 -19.07
CA HIS A 590 2.08 1.26 -17.84
C HIS A 590 1.28 0.76 -16.63
N TYR A 591 1.97 0.13 -15.69
CA TYR A 591 1.41 -0.42 -14.45
C TYR A 591 1.41 0.61 -13.31
N ASN A 592 1.17 1.89 -13.62
CA ASN A 592 1.03 2.93 -12.60
C ASN A 592 -0.09 2.57 -11.61
N GLY A 593 0.14 2.84 -10.33
CA GLY A 593 -0.69 2.45 -9.20
C GLY A 593 -0.09 1.32 -8.35
N ASN A 594 -0.79 0.98 -7.28
CA ASN A 594 -0.29 0.14 -6.19
C ASN A 594 -0.16 -1.36 -6.54
N MET A 595 -0.97 -1.88 -7.46
CA MET A 595 -1.07 -3.32 -7.74
C MET A 595 -0.07 -3.72 -8.84
N LYS A 596 1.22 -3.53 -8.54
CA LYS A 596 2.33 -3.84 -9.45
C LYS A 596 2.39 -5.33 -9.79
N PRO A 597 2.84 -5.70 -11.01
CA PRO A 597 2.78 -7.08 -11.49
C PRO A 597 3.73 -8.04 -10.76
N TRP A 598 4.77 -7.54 -10.10
CA TRP A 598 5.69 -8.33 -9.28
C TRP A 598 5.22 -8.56 -7.83
N LEU A 599 4.06 -8.01 -7.45
CA LEU A 599 3.46 -8.19 -6.13
C LEU A 599 2.37 -9.24 -6.18
N GLU A 600 2.14 -9.96 -5.07
CA GLU A 600 1.02 -10.90 -4.95
C GLU A 600 -0.33 -10.22 -5.23
N LEU A 601 -0.49 -8.98 -4.75
CA LEU A 601 -1.68 -8.15 -4.93
C LEU A 601 -1.83 -7.54 -6.34
N GLY A 602 -0.91 -7.84 -7.27
CA GLY A 602 -1.00 -7.38 -8.66
C GLY A 602 -2.22 -7.94 -9.39
N ILE A 603 -2.82 -7.14 -10.28
CA ILE A 603 -4.05 -7.52 -11.00
C ILE A 603 -3.82 -8.79 -11.86
N PRO A 604 -4.47 -9.94 -11.57
CA PRO A 604 -4.12 -11.23 -12.19
C PRO A 604 -4.21 -11.24 -13.73
N GLN A 605 -5.23 -10.58 -14.29
CA GLN A 605 -5.45 -10.57 -15.74
C GLN A 605 -4.35 -9.82 -16.52
N TYR A 606 -3.62 -8.91 -15.89
CA TYR A 606 -2.55 -8.16 -16.55
C TYR A 606 -1.16 -8.75 -16.33
N LYS A 607 -0.97 -9.53 -15.26
CA LYS A 607 0.34 -10.16 -14.93
C LYS A 607 0.96 -10.93 -16.10
N ASN A 608 0.14 -11.55 -16.95
CA ASN A 608 0.63 -12.32 -18.09
C ASN A 608 1.41 -11.48 -19.12
N TYR A 609 1.06 -10.20 -19.32
CA TYR A 609 1.80 -9.31 -20.23
C TYR A 609 3.20 -9.00 -19.70
N TRP A 610 3.38 -8.99 -18.38
CA TRP A 610 4.67 -8.73 -17.73
C TRP A 610 5.49 -10.02 -17.56
N ARG A 611 4.88 -11.10 -17.03
CA ARG A 611 5.54 -12.38 -16.70
C ARG A 611 6.16 -13.08 -17.91
N LYS A 612 5.65 -12.85 -19.13
CA LYS A 612 6.20 -13.44 -20.37
C LYS A 612 7.63 -12.96 -20.71
N HIS A 613 8.08 -11.87 -20.09
CA HIS A 613 9.41 -11.30 -20.32
C HIS A 613 10.44 -11.68 -19.25
N LEU A 614 10.06 -12.53 -18.29
CA LEU A 614 10.97 -13.09 -17.29
C LEU A 614 11.61 -14.39 -17.77
N ASN A 615 12.91 -14.53 -17.55
CA ASN A 615 13.62 -15.79 -17.76
C ASN A 615 13.33 -16.77 -16.60
N ARG A 616 12.28 -17.58 -16.73
CA ARG A 616 11.86 -18.52 -15.67
C ARG A 616 12.84 -19.67 -15.42
N GLU A 617 13.80 -19.86 -16.31
CA GLU A 617 14.84 -20.89 -16.17
C GLU A 617 16.04 -20.39 -15.34
N ASP A 618 16.07 -19.10 -14.98
CA ASP A 618 17.12 -18.55 -14.13
C ASP A 618 17.04 -19.16 -12.71
N ARG A 619 18.13 -19.80 -12.29
CA ARG A 619 18.25 -20.50 -11.01
C ARG A 619 18.05 -19.59 -9.79
N PHE A 620 18.41 -18.31 -9.86
CA PHE A 620 18.20 -17.40 -8.74
C PHE A 620 16.71 -17.12 -8.55
N LEU A 621 15.92 -17.10 -9.63
CA LEU A 621 14.46 -16.96 -9.53
C LEU A 621 13.83 -18.18 -8.88
N SER A 622 14.22 -19.40 -9.31
CA SER A 622 13.69 -20.63 -8.72
C SER A 622 14.07 -20.77 -7.25
N ASP A 623 15.35 -20.54 -6.91
CA ASP A 623 15.83 -20.77 -5.56
C ASP A 623 15.28 -19.75 -4.56
N CYS A 624 14.96 -18.53 -5.01
CA CYS A 624 14.33 -17.50 -4.18
C CYS A 624 12.79 -17.54 -4.23
N ASN A 625 12.20 -18.56 -4.86
CA ASN A 625 10.75 -18.71 -5.03
C ASN A 625 10.09 -17.45 -5.61
N VAL A 626 10.73 -16.88 -6.64
CA VAL A 626 10.22 -15.72 -7.36
C VAL A 626 9.16 -16.18 -8.35
N ASN A 627 7.89 -16.09 -7.94
CA ASN A 627 6.74 -16.42 -8.79
C ASN A 627 5.74 -15.24 -8.87
N PRO A 628 6.14 -14.13 -9.52
CA PRO A 628 5.37 -12.89 -9.61
C PRO A 628 4.09 -13.08 -10.41
#